data_AF-A0A6P0WRG8-F1
#
_entry.id   AF-A0A6P0WRG8-F1
#
_cell.length_a   1.000
_cell.length_b   1.000
_cell.length_c   1.000
_cell.angle_alpha   90.00
_cell.angle_beta   90.00
_cell.angle_gamma   90.00
#
_symmetry.space_group_name_H-M   'P 1'
#
loop_
_entity.id
_entity.type
_entity.pdbx_description
1 polymer ?
#
loop_
_entity_poly.entity_id
_entity_poly.type
_entity_poly.pdbx_seq_one_letter_code
_entity_poly.pdbx_strand_id
1 'polypeptide(L)'
;MYNLFRDCIVRLRTPSDRGTGFFVAPGMLLTCYHVIRDTEPGEIEVNWRDIGYRSWKIDTIDQLDLALVWVDIAEHPCVYLDREAQPGDKLYSYGYPDQDRDGASITLECEGPGDKGQLLTIKDENVRPGFSGAPLLNQRTLKVCGMIQRERQIKVNANPKILRALGGQAVPTGIILAQWPELEEQNRQFYQQDKRWLEQIPISCPHNLDRSGVEKFVGRDEVLATLHQQLQQTEQVAISAVAGMGGIGKTELALQYAWRHWQQGSYPGGICWLRAQEAEVEAQIISYARSKLSLQLPEELKTLEEQLAYCWQRWREGKVLVVLDDVRDYGLIKSSLPPSEPKFKVLITTREKLGAPVVRLDLDVLKPLAAMALLQSLVGRERLLQEPLVARKLCKWLGYLPLGLELVGRYLAEEEDLSLEAMLSRLQAQGVQNRALALHSHDAGISTADRGVAAAFELSWETL
;
A
#
# COMPACT_ATOMS: atom_id res chain seq x y z
N MET A 1 -17.54 -4.85 12.24
CA MET A 1 -16.14 -4.73 12.70
C MET A 1 -16.02 -4.09 14.09
N TYR A 2 -16.37 -2.81 14.27
CA TYR A 2 -16.15 -2.10 15.55
C TYR A 2 -16.80 -2.75 16.77
N ASN A 3 -17.97 -3.38 16.64
CA ASN A 3 -18.60 -4.12 17.74
C ASN A 3 -17.77 -5.32 18.18
N LEU A 4 -17.28 -6.13 17.22
CA LEU A 4 -16.40 -7.26 17.51
C LEU A 4 -15.08 -6.78 18.13
N PHE A 5 -14.51 -5.67 17.65
CA PHE A 5 -13.34 -5.06 18.27
C PHE A 5 -13.60 -4.64 19.72
N ARG A 6 -14.75 -4.00 20.01
CA ARG A 6 -15.14 -3.62 21.38
C ARG A 6 -15.34 -4.82 22.29
N ASP A 7 -15.89 -5.92 21.76
CA ASP A 7 -16.07 -7.16 22.51
C ASP A 7 -14.76 -7.80 22.97
N CYS A 8 -13.62 -7.45 22.37
CA CYS A 8 -12.30 -7.93 22.79
C CYS A 8 -11.69 -7.13 23.95
N ILE A 9 -12.35 -6.05 24.38
CA ILE A 9 -11.77 -5.07 25.30
C ILE A 9 -12.41 -5.21 26.67
N VAL A 10 -11.57 -5.21 27.70
CA VAL A 10 -11.95 -5.42 29.10
C VAL A 10 -11.64 -4.19 29.93
N ARG A 11 -12.41 -4.00 30.99
CA ARG A 11 -12.09 -3.02 32.03
C ARG A 11 -11.29 -3.73 33.11
N LEU A 12 -10.12 -3.18 33.43
CA LEU A 12 -9.28 -3.63 34.53
C LEU A 12 -9.52 -2.76 35.75
N ARG A 13 -9.59 -3.39 36.92
CA ARG A 13 -9.56 -2.69 38.22
C ARG A 13 -8.53 -3.34 39.11
N THR A 14 -7.72 -2.48 39.72
CA THR A 14 -6.78 -2.86 40.77
C THR A 14 -7.15 -2.10 42.05
N PRO A 15 -6.53 -2.44 43.19
CA PRO A 15 -6.75 -1.68 44.42
C PRO A 15 -6.39 -0.19 44.30
N SER A 16 -5.41 0.13 43.44
CA SER A 16 -4.82 1.46 43.28
C SER A 16 -5.29 2.21 42.04
N ASP A 17 -5.71 1.51 40.98
CA ASP A 17 -5.93 2.11 39.67
C ASP A 17 -7.03 1.41 38.86
N ARG A 18 -7.34 1.97 37.69
CA ARG A 18 -8.23 1.39 36.68
C ARG A 18 -7.61 1.55 35.31
N GLY A 19 -7.97 0.68 34.39
CA GLY A 19 -7.53 0.86 33.02
C GLY A 19 -8.22 -0.07 32.03
N THR A 20 -7.62 -0.12 30.85
CA THR A 20 -8.12 -0.89 29.72
C THR A 20 -7.17 -2.04 29.44
N GLY A 21 -7.71 -3.23 29.20
CA GLY A 21 -6.97 -4.34 28.61
C GLY A 21 -7.71 -4.91 27.42
N PHE A 22 -7.10 -5.82 26.68
CA PHE A 22 -7.77 -6.50 25.58
C PHE A 22 -7.22 -7.90 25.32
N PHE A 23 -8.08 -8.78 24.80
CA PHE A 23 -7.72 -10.16 24.51
C PHE A 23 -6.83 -10.27 23.28
N VAL A 24 -5.64 -10.83 23.45
CA VAL A 24 -4.67 -11.10 22.36
C VAL A 24 -4.61 -12.57 21.99
N ALA A 25 -4.99 -13.46 22.90
CA ALA A 25 -5.10 -14.90 22.68
C ALA A 25 -6.09 -15.48 23.72
N PRO A 26 -6.54 -16.75 23.59
CA PRO A 26 -7.43 -17.38 24.56
C PRO A 26 -6.92 -17.28 26.00
N GLY A 27 -7.72 -16.65 26.88
CA GLY A 27 -7.41 -16.41 28.28
C GLY A 27 -6.32 -15.36 28.54
N MET A 28 -5.83 -14.64 27.52
CA MET A 28 -4.64 -13.78 27.61
C MET A 28 -4.97 -12.33 27.24
N LEU A 29 -4.67 -11.41 28.16
CA LEU A 29 -4.97 -9.99 28.09
C LEU A 29 -3.69 -9.17 28.05
N LEU A 30 -3.61 -8.21 27.13
CA LEU A 30 -2.54 -7.21 27.12
C LEU A 30 -3.03 -5.91 27.78
N THR A 31 -2.16 -5.28 28.55
CA THR A 31 -2.37 -3.94 29.15
C THR A 31 -1.03 -3.24 29.38
N CYS A 32 -1.07 -1.97 29.77
CA CYS A 32 0.11 -1.29 30.29
C CYS A 32 0.47 -1.80 31.69
N TYR A 33 1.78 -1.91 31.98
CA TYR A 33 2.26 -2.33 33.29
C TYR A 33 1.86 -1.34 34.39
N HIS A 34 1.93 -0.03 34.14
CA HIS A 34 1.53 0.96 35.15
C HIS A 34 0.07 0.85 35.61
N VAL A 35 -0.84 0.33 34.77
CA VAL A 35 -2.25 0.09 35.13
C VAL A 35 -2.39 -0.98 36.21
N ILE A 36 -1.46 -1.93 36.23
CA ILE A 36 -1.48 -3.08 37.15
C ILE A 36 -0.30 -3.08 38.13
N ARG A 37 0.38 -1.95 38.28
CA ARG A 37 1.56 -1.86 39.12
C ARG A 37 1.21 -2.19 40.57
N ASP A 38 2.13 -2.84 41.27
CA ASP A 38 1.99 -3.20 42.67
C ASP A 38 0.80 -4.13 42.95
N THR A 39 0.43 -4.98 41.98
CA THR A 39 -0.61 -6.01 42.15
C THR A 39 -0.08 -7.41 41.98
N GLU A 40 -0.63 -8.34 42.76
CA GLU A 40 -0.37 -9.76 42.65
C GLU A 40 -1.45 -10.47 41.81
N PRO A 41 -1.16 -11.67 41.26
CA PRO A 41 -2.19 -12.51 40.66
C PRO A 41 -3.37 -12.72 41.62
N GLY A 42 -4.60 -12.52 41.14
CA GLY A 42 -5.82 -12.62 41.94
C GLY A 42 -6.33 -11.29 42.50
N GLU A 43 -5.52 -10.22 42.44
CA GLU A 43 -5.91 -8.86 42.84
C GLU A 43 -6.43 -8.01 41.68
N ILE A 44 -6.14 -8.42 40.44
CA ILE A 44 -6.65 -7.75 39.25
C ILE A 44 -8.05 -8.28 38.95
N GLU A 45 -9.05 -7.40 39.11
CA GLU A 45 -10.42 -7.65 38.66
C GLU A 45 -10.53 -7.31 37.17
N VAL A 46 -10.88 -8.31 36.37
CA VAL A 46 -11.12 -8.17 34.94
C VAL A 46 -12.62 -8.19 34.71
N ASN A 47 -13.20 -7.05 34.35
CA ASN A 47 -14.61 -6.94 34.01
C ASN A 47 -14.80 -7.03 32.50
N TRP A 48 -15.49 -8.08 32.05
CA TRP A 48 -15.84 -8.32 30.66
C TRP A 48 -17.34 -8.57 30.55
N ARG A 49 -18.04 -7.76 29.74
CA ARG A 49 -19.51 -7.82 29.57
C ARG A 49 -20.28 -7.82 30.90
N ASP A 50 -19.86 -6.94 31.81
CA ASP A 50 -20.39 -6.79 33.17
C ASP A 50 -20.15 -7.98 34.11
N ILE A 51 -19.38 -8.98 33.69
CA ILE A 51 -18.97 -10.14 34.51
C ILE A 51 -17.54 -9.93 34.98
N GLY A 52 -17.32 -10.08 36.30
CA GLY A 52 -16.01 -9.97 36.92
C GLY A 52 -15.27 -11.30 36.99
N TYR A 53 -14.01 -11.29 36.56
CA TYR A 53 -13.06 -12.39 36.62
C TYR A 53 -11.82 -11.94 37.39
N ARG A 54 -10.97 -12.90 37.78
CA ARG A 54 -9.70 -12.62 38.44
C ARG A 54 -8.53 -13.16 37.64
N SER A 55 -7.44 -12.41 37.63
CA SER A 55 -6.17 -12.90 37.08
C SER A 55 -5.65 -14.08 37.91
N TRP A 56 -4.95 -15.00 37.26
CA TRP A 56 -4.23 -16.08 37.96
C TRP A 56 -2.74 -16.12 37.62
N LYS A 57 -2.31 -15.39 36.58
CA LYS A 57 -0.89 -15.18 36.24
C LYS A 57 -0.71 -13.80 35.62
N ILE A 58 0.47 -13.21 35.85
CA ILE A 58 0.91 -11.94 35.29
C ILE A 58 2.37 -12.11 34.83
N ASP A 59 2.71 -11.50 33.70
CA ASP A 59 4.08 -11.37 33.20
C ASP A 59 4.30 -9.93 32.71
N THR A 60 5.44 -9.32 33.04
CA THR A 60 5.65 -7.87 32.83
C THR A 60 6.99 -7.56 32.16
N ILE A 61 6.99 -6.52 31.34
CA ILE A 61 8.18 -5.95 30.70
C ILE A 61 8.22 -4.46 31.07
N ASP A 62 8.75 -4.18 32.26
CA ASP A 62 8.76 -2.85 32.88
C ASP A 62 9.36 -1.77 31.99
N GLN A 63 10.42 -2.10 31.23
CA GLN A 63 11.12 -1.17 30.33
C GLN A 63 10.23 -0.65 29.19
N LEU A 64 9.26 -1.45 28.76
CA LEU A 64 8.33 -1.12 27.69
C LEU A 64 6.93 -0.79 28.22
N ASP A 65 6.75 -0.79 29.55
CA ASP A 65 5.46 -0.59 30.22
C ASP A 65 4.38 -1.58 29.75
N LEU A 66 4.76 -2.85 29.52
CA LEU A 66 3.85 -3.90 29.05
C LEU A 66 3.55 -4.90 30.16
N ALA A 67 2.31 -5.38 30.20
CA ALA A 67 1.91 -6.51 31.01
C ALA A 67 0.98 -7.45 30.24
N LEU A 68 1.20 -8.74 30.44
CA LEU A 68 0.39 -9.84 29.94
C LEU A 68 -0.27 -10.52 31.15
N VAL A 69 -1.61 -10.62 31.12
CA VAL A 69 -2.42 -11.09 32.24
C VAL A 69 -3.25 -12.29 31.78
N TRP A 70 -3.25 -13.36 32.57
CA TRP A 70 -4.04 -14.55 32.28
C TRP A 70 -5.30 -14.62 33.15
N VAL A 71 -6.42 -14.99 32.53
CA VAL A 71 -7.74 -15.12 33.14
C VAL A 71 -8.48 -16.36 32.65
N ASP A 72 -9.32 -16.94 33.50
CA ASP A 72 -10.13 -18.12 33.15
C ASP A 72 -11.49 -17.69 32.57
N ILE A 73 -11.52 -17.45 31.26
CA ILE A 73 -12.72 -17.09 30.50
C ILE A 73 -12.85 -18.08 29.34
N ALA A 74 -13.94 -18.86 29.32
CA ALA A 74 -14.10 -19.98 28.39
C ALA A 74 -14.31 -19.56 26.93
N GLU A 75 -15.14 -18.54 26.68
CA GLU A 75 -15.46 -18.08 25.33
C GLU A 75 -15.38 -16.55 25.25
N HIS A 76 -14.39 -16.03 24.53
CA HIS A 76 -14.24 -14.60 24.25
C HIS A 76 -13.61 -14.40 22.87
N PRO A 77 -13.88 -13.27 22.19
CA PRO A 77 -13.15 -12.92 20.98
C PRO A 77 -11.74 -12.42 21.35
N CYS A 78 -10.81 -12.51 20.41
CA CYS A 78 -9.49 -11.88 20.49
C CYS A 78 -9.40 -10.77 19.45
N VAL A 79 -8.42 -9.88 19.56
CA VAL A 79 -8.06 -8.94 18.49
C VAL A 79 -7.16 -9.61 17.46
N TYR A 80 -7.21 -9.21 16.18
CA TYR A 80 -6.30 -9.76 15.18
C TYR A 80 -5.08 -8.86 15.03
N LEU A 81 -3.89 -9.38 15.33
CA LEU A 81 -2.67 -8.58 15.40
C LEU A 81 -2.07 -8.36 14.01
N ASP A 82 -1.62 -7.14 13.76
CA ASP A 82 -0.68 -6.77 12.70
C ASP A 82 0.71 -6.56 13.30
N ARG A 83 1.76 -6.35 12.50
CA ARG A 83 3.08 -5.97 13.02
C ARG A 83 3.33 -4.47 13.00
N GLU A 84 2.72 -3.74 12.06
CA GLU A 84 3.09 -2.34 11.80
C GLU A 84 1.90 -1.44 11.45
N ALA A 85 2.10 -0.14 11.67
CA ALA A 85 1.26 0.94 11.18
C ALA A 85 2.10 1.86 10.29
N GLN A 86 1.49 2.47 9.27
CA GLN A 86 2.15 3.42 8.38
C GLN A 86 1.83 4.85 8.78
N PRO A 87 2.74 5.82 8.58
CA PRO A 87 2.42 7.24 8.70
C PRO A 87 1.20 7.60 7.83
N GLY A 88 0.25 8.34 8.42
CA GLY A 88 -1.03 8.71 7.82
C GLY A 88 -2.16 7.69 8.03
N ASP A 89 -1.89 6.51 8.60
CA ASP A 89 -2.95 5.54 8.92
C ASP A 89 -3.92 6.14 9.96
N LYS A 90 -5.23 6.01 9.68
CA LYS A 90 -6.29 6.32 10.65
C LYS A 90 -6.46 5.14 11.60
N LEU A 91 -6.38 5.42 12.89
CA LEU A 91 -6.44 4.42 13.95
C LEU A 91 -7.70 4.65 14.79
N TYR A 92 -8.44 3.59 15.06
CA TYR A 92 -9.57 3.60 15.97
C TYR A 92 -9.18 2.93 17.29
N SER A 93 -9.56 3.53 18.42
CA SER A 93 -9.38 2.93 19.74
C SER A 93 -10.65 2.98 20.55
N TYR A 94 -10.79 2.05 21.48
CA TYR A 94 -11.85 2.02 22.47
C TYR A 94 -11.24 1.61 23.81
N GLY A 95 -11.66 2.27 24.87
CA GLY A 95 -11.18 1.99 26.22
C GLY A 95 -12.14 2.52 27.27
N TYR A 96 -11.76 2.37 28.53
CA TYR A 96 -12.59 2.72 29.68
C TYR A 96 -11.97 3.87 30.48
N PRO A 97 -12.11 5.14 30.02
CA PRO A 97 -11.56 6.28 30.73
C PRO A 97 -12.30 6.52 32.07
N ASP A 98 -11.64 7.19 33.01
CA ASP A 98 -12.07 7.33 34.41
C ASP A 98 -13.49 7.88 34.60
N GLN A 99 -13.94 8.73 33.67
CA GLN A 99 -15.23 9.42 33.75
C GLN A 99 -16.36 8.73 32.97
N ASP A 100 -16.07 7.65 32.23
CA ASP A 100 -17.05 6.99 31.37
C ASP A 100 -17.28 5.53 31.79
N ARG A 101 -18.45 5.28 32.38
CA ARG A 101 -18.82 3.94 32.85
C ARG A 101 -19.07 2.98 31.70
N ASP A 102 -19.43 3.46 30.53
CA ASP A 102 -19.74 2.61 29.38
C ASP A 102 -18.55 2.45 28.45
N GLY A 103 -17.53 3.30 28.58
CA GLY A 103 -16.32 3.31 27.75
C GLY A 103 -16.44 4.29 26.59
N ALA A 104 -15.30 4.74 26.07
CA ALA A 104 -15.23 5.77 25.05
C ALA A 104 -14.40 5.31 23.85
N SER A 105 -14.77 5.80 22.67
CA SER A 105 -13.99 5.61 21.44
C SER A 105 -13.29 6.88 21.00
N ILE A 106 -12.08 6.75 20.47
CA ILE A 106 -11.32 7.84 19.85
C ILE A 106 -10.83 7.42 18.46
N THR A 107 -10.58 8.41 17.61
CA THR A 107 -9.91 8.22 16.32
C THR A 107 -8.65 9.06 16.30
N LEU A 108 -7.53 8.41 15.98
CA LEU A 108 -6.18 8.95 16.03
C LEU A 108 -5.56 8.86 14.62
N GLU A 109 -4.49 9.60 14.40
CA GLU A 109 -3.65 9.46 13.21
C GLU A 109 -2.24 9.02 13.60
N CYS A 110 -1.68 8.05 12.88
CA CYS A 110 -0.30 7.61 13.03
C CYS A 110 0.64 8.62 12.35
N GLU A 111 1.53 9.28 13.10
CA GLU A 111 2.56 10.15 12.52
C GLU A 111 3.83 9.37 12.12
N GLY A 112 3.92 8.10 12.54
CA GLY A 112 5.08 7.25 12.33
C GLY A 112 5.89 7.02 13.60
N PRO A 113 7.15 6.56 13.47
CA PRO A 113 7.99 6.20 14.62
C PRO A 113 8.34 7.42 15.49
N GLY A 114 8.14 7.28 16.80
CA GLY A 114 8.54 8.19 17.86
C GLY A 114 9.53 7.55 18.84
N ASP A 115 10.11 8.38 19.73
CA ASP A 115 11.08 8.00 20.77
C ASP A 115 12.15 6.99 20.33
N LYS A 116 13.21 7.49 19.67
CA LYS A 116 14.32 6.70 19.12
C LYS A 116 13.89 5.59 18.13
N GLY A 117 12.66 5.64 17.62
CA GLY A 117 12.14 4.71 16.63
C GLY A 117 11.45 3.46 17.19
N GLN A 118 11.24 3.40 18.51
CA GLN A 118 10.62 2.24 19.15
C GLN A 118 9.11 2.38 19.33
N LEU A 119 8.59 3.59 19.52
CA LEU A 119 7.15 3.80 19.76
C LEU A 119 6.47 4.35 18.51
N LEU A 120 5.15 4.24 18.44
CA LEU A 120 4.33 4.97 17.47
C LEU A 120 3.96 6.33 18.07
N THR A 121 4.16 7.39 17.29
CA THR A 121 3.59 8.70 17.59
C THR A 121 2.17 8.75 17.04
N ILE A 122 1.21 9.06 17.90
CA ILE A 122 -0.21 9.20 17.53
C ILE A 122 -0.69 10.62 17.84
N LYS A 123 -1.46 11.22 16.93
CA LYS A 123 -2.03 12.55 17.09
C LYS A 123 -3.55 12.51 17.21
N ASP A 124 -4.07 13.28 18.15
CA ASP A 124 -5.49 13.66 18.25
C ASP A 124 -5.60 14.94 19.09
N GLU A 125 -6.58 15.77 18.76
CA GLU A 125 -6.90 17.03 19.44
C GLU A 125 -7.76 16.82 20.71
N ASN A 126 -8.26 15.60 20.96
CA ASN A 126 -9.25 15.31 22.00
C ASN A 126 -8.95 14.10 22.91
N VAL A 127 -7.71 13.60 22.99
CA VAL A 127 -7.37 12.47 23.87
C VAL A 127 -7.61 12.83 25.35
N ARG A 128 -8.36 11.99 26.07
CA ARG A 128 -8.69 12.15 27.49
C ARG A 128 -8.04 11.04 28.33
N PRO A 129 -7.68 11.31 29.61
CA PRO A 129 -7.09 10.30 30.50
C PRO A 129 -7.88 9.00 30.58
N GLY A 130 -7.17 7.86 30.52
CA GLY A 130 -7.68 6.52 30.80
C GLY A 130 -7.78 5.58 29.59
N PHE A 131 -7.17 5.95 28.46
CA PHE A 131 -6.96 5.03 27.32
C PHE A 131 -5.68 4.17 27.45
N SER A 132 -4.93 4.29 28.54
CA SER A 132 -3.77 3.42 28.79
C SER A 132 -4.16 1.94 28.71
N GLY A 133 -3.39 1.18 27.92
CA GLY A 133 -3.66 -0.23 27.65
C GLY A 133 -4.70 -0.49 26.57
N ALA A 134 -5.33 0.54 25.98
CA ALA A 134 -6.30 0.37 24.92
C ALA A 134 -5.62 -0.01 23.57
N PRO A 135 -6.21 -0.95 22.79
CA PRO A 135 -5.68 -1.33 21.50
C PRO A 135 -5.91 -0.28 20.42
N LEU A 136 -5.03 -0.25 19.42
CA LEU A 136 -5.13 0.59 18.22
C LEU A 136 -5.51 -0.26 17.01
N LEU A 137 -6.77 -0.16 16.57
CA LEU A 137 -7.26 -0.78 15.34
C LEU A 137 -6.89 0.09 14.14
N ASN A 138 -6.08 -0.45 13.23
CA ASN A 138 -5.78 0.21 11.97
C ASN A 138 -6.99 0.11 11.04
N GLN A 139 -7.58 1.25 10.66
CA GLN A 139 -8.78 1.26 9.82
C GLN A 139 -8.51 0.77 8.38
N ARG A 140 -7.24 0.81 7.92
CA ARG A 140 -6.83 0.29 6.61
C ARG A 140 -6.75 -1.23 6.59
N THR A 141 -6.18 -1.84 7.63
CA THR A 141 -5.95 -3.30 7.67
C THR A 141 -7.03 -4.05 8.44
N LEU A 142 -7.81 -3.35 9.26
CA LEU A 142 -8.74 -3.91 10.26
C LEU A 142 -8.06 -4.90 11.21
N LYS A 143 -6.79 -4.64 11.51
CA LYS A 143 -5.98 -5.36 12.49
C LYS A 143 -5.46 -4.40 13.55
N VAL A 144 -5.16 -4.92 14.74
CA VAL A 144 -4.57 -4.15 15.82
C VAL A 144 -3.08 -4.01 15.61
N CYS A 145 -2.59 -2.77 15.53
CA CYS A 145 -1.20 -2.44 15.18
C CYS A 145 -0.40 -1.85 16.35
N GLY A 146 -1.03 -1.64 17.51
CA GLY A 146 -0.37 -1.15 18.71
C GLY A 146 -1.29 -1.05 19.91
N MET A 147 -0.72 -0.62 21.03
CA MET A 147 -1.42 -0.36 22.30
C MET A 147 -1.01 1.01 22.85
N ILE A 148 -1.97 1.81 23.30
CA ILE A 148 -1.72 3.14 23.84
C ILE A 148 -0.97 3.02 25.18
N GLN A 149 0.16 3.73 25.30
CA GLN A 149 1.04 3.69 26.47
C GLN A 149 0.94 4.96 27.32
N ARG A 150 1.08 6.14 26.70
CA ARG A 150 1.08 7.44 27.40
C ARG A 150 0.41 8.53 26.58
N GLU A 151 -0.34 9.38 27.26
CA GLU A 151 -0.89 10.63 26.71
C GLU A 151 0.12 11.76 26.91
N ARG A 152 0.39 12.55 25.87
CA ARG A 152 1.29 13.71 25.94
C ARG A 152 0.47 14.96 26.27
N GLN A 153 0.55 15.41 27.51
CA GLN A 153 -0.06 16.66 27.97
C GLN A 153 0.95 17.81 27.92
N ILE A 154 0.58 18.96 27.35
CA ILE A 154 1.35 20.21 27.47
C ILE A 154 0.60 21.18 28.40
N LYS A 155 1.30 21.73 29.38
CA LYS A 155 0.81 22.85 30.20
C LYS A 155 0.71 24.09 29.33
N VAL A 156 -0.50 24.64 29.15
CA VAL A 156 -0.66 25.93 28.49
C VAL A 156 -0.31 27.02 29.50
N ASN A 157 0.73 27.81 29.19
CA ASN A 157 1.15 28.96 30.01
C ASN A 157 0.07 30.05 29.99
N ALA A 158 -0.92 29.93 30.87
CA ALA A 158 -1.77 31.01 31.38
C ALA A 158 -2.73 30.54 32.49
N ASN A 159 -2.99 29.24 32.64
CA ASN A 159 -3.87 28.74 33.70
C ASN A 159 -3.53 27.28 34.05
N PRO A 160 -3.05 26.96 35.27
CA PRO A 160 -2.65 25.60 35.66
C PRO A 160 -3.80 24.57 35.63
N LYS A 161 -5.04 25.01 35.42
CA LYS A 161 -6.23 24.16 35.29
C LYS A 161 -6.60 23.78 33.84
N ILE A 162 -5.90 24.28 32.83
CA ILE A 162 -6.19 24.00 31.42
C ILE A 162 -5.02 23.20 30.82
N LEU A 163 -5.21 21.89 30.69
CA LEU A 163 -4.31 20.97 30.00
C LEU A 163 -4.83 20.76 28.58
N ARG A 164 -3.96 20.85 27.56
CA ARG A 164 -4.27 20.37 26.19
C ARG A 164 -3.47 19.09 25.93
N ALA A 165 -4.16 18.01 25.59
CA ALA A 165 -3.53 16.81 25.04
C ALA A 165 -3.21 17.09 23.56
N LEU A 166 -1.96 16.88 23.13
CA LEU A 166 -1.51 17.14 21.76
C LEU A 166 -1.16 15.87 20.99
N GLY A 167 -1.37 14.70 21.59
CA GLY A 167 -1.05 13.39 21.04
C GLY A 167 -0.69 12.39 22.13
N GLY A 168 -0.22 11.21 21.72
CA GLY A 168 0.19 10.13 22.62
C GLY A 168 1.28 9.26 22.01
N GLN A 169 1.76 8.31 22.80
CA GLN A 169 2.65 7.25 22.37
C GLN A 169 1.95 5.90 22.49
N ALA A 170 2.23 5.02 21.55
CA ALA A 170 1.75 3.66 21.57
C ALA A 170 2.89 2.67 21.29
N VAL A 171 2.84 1.50 21.92
CA VAL A 171 3.78 0.41 21.65
C VAL A 171 3.28 -0.34 20.41
N PRO A 172 4.06 -0.44 19.32
CA PRO A 172 3.68 -1.25 18.17
C PRO A 172 3.54 -2.73 18.55
N THR A 173 2.59 -3.41 17.94
CA THR A 173 2.40 -4.86 18.14
C THR A 173 3.61 -5.68 17.70
N GLY A 174 4.38 -5.23 16.70
CA GLY A 174 5.65 -5.87 16.35
C GLY A 174 6.65 -5.93 17.51
N ILE A 175 6.67 -4.93 18.39
CA ILE A 175 7.51 -4.93 19.61
C ILE A 175 6.94 -5.85 20.68
N ILE A 176 5.62 -5.83 20.87
CA ILE A 176 4.92 -6.71 21.82
C ILE A 176 5.18 -8.18 21.46
N LEU A 177 5.04 -8.54 20.19
CA LEU A 177 5.29 -9.90 19.67
C LEU A 177 6.77 -10.31 19.77
N ALA A 178 7.70 -9.36 19.80
CA ALA A 178 9.11 -9.67 20.05
C ALA A 178 9.39 -10.06 21.51
N GLN A 179 8.56 -9.60 22.46
CA GLN A 179 8.67 -9.99 23.88
C GLN A 179 7.99 -11.34 24.15
N TRP A 180 6.87 -11.62 23.46
CA TRP A 180 6.12 -12.87 23.57
C TRP A 180 5.89 -13.50 22.19
N PRO A 181 6.89 -14.18 21.59
CA PRO A 181 6.79 -14.76 20.24
C PRO A 181 5.66 -15.78 20.08
N GLU A 182 5.31 -16.49 21.16
CA GLU A 182 4.22 -17.46 21.20
C GLU A 182 2.84 -16.85 20.92
N LEU A 183 2.66 -15.55 21.22
CA LEU A 183 1.38 -14.86 20.99
C LEU A 183 1.01 -14.83 19.52
N GLU A 184 1.97 -14.73 18.61
CA GLU A 184 1.69 -14.66 17.17
C GLU A 184 1.05 -15.96 16.67
N GLU A 185 1.57 -17.11 17.14
CA GLU A 185 1.05 -18.41 16.76
C GLU A 185 -0.29 -18.69 17.45
N GLN A 186 -0.44 -18.37 18.73
CA GLN A 186 -1.72 -18.52 19.45
C GLN A 186 -2.83 -17.64 18.87
N ASN A 187 -2.51 -16.38 18.54
CA ASN A 187 -3.44 -15.46 17.89
C ASN A 187 -3.86 -16.01 16.51
N ARG A 188 -2.92 -16.55 15.74
CA ARG A 188 -3.19 -17.17 14.44
C ARG A 188 -4.07 -18.42 14.56
N GLN A 189 -3.79 -19.29 15.52
CA GLN A 189 -4.57 -20.51 15.76
C GLN A 189 -6.01 -20.18 16.17
N PHE A 190 -6.22 -19.15 17.00
CA PHE A 190 -7.55 -18.67 17.35
C PHE A 190 -8.38 -18.34 16.10
N TYR A 191 -7.82 -17.63 15.11
CA TYR A 191 -8.54 -17.29 13.87
C TYR A 191 -8.69 -18.41 12.85
N GLN A 192 -7.94 -19.51 13.00
CA GLN A 192 -8.25 -20.72 12.25
C GLN A 192 -9.60 -21.33 12.70
N GLN A 193 -9.95 -21.15 13.98
CA GLN A 193 -11.17 -21.67 14.59
C GLN A 193 -12.32 -20.65 14.57
N ASP A 194 -12.07 -19.40 14.98
CA ASP A 194 -13.04 -18.30 14.98
C ASP A 194 -12.83 -17.36 13.80
N LYS A 195 -13.64 -17.53 12.75
CA LYS A 195 -13.53 -16.74 11.51
C LYS A 195 -14.24 -15.40 11.57
N ARG A 196 -14.96 -15.06 12.65
CA ARG A 196 -15.81 -13.85 12.71
C ARG A 196 -15.03 -12.58 12.42
N TRP A 197 -13.77 -12.48 12.86
CA TRP A 197 -12.93 -11.32 12.55
C TRP A 197 -12.47 -11.32 11.09
N LEU A 198 -12.02 -12.46 10.57
CA LEU A 198 -11.58 -12.60 9.17
C LEU A 198 -12.70 -12.29 8.17
N GLU A 199 -13.95 -12.61 8.52
CA GLU A 199 -15.15 -12.26 7.75
C GLU A 199 -15.42 -10.74 7.71
N GLN A 200 -14.89 -9.98 8.67
CA GLN A 200 -15.04 -8.52 8.74
C GLN A 200 -13.91 -7.78 8.02
N ILE A 201 -12.77 -8.44 7.79
CA ILE A 201 -11.70 -7.89 6.98
C ILE A 201 -12.17 -7.99 5.52
N PRO A 202 -12.42 -6.86 4.83
CA PRO A 202 -12.68 -6.93 3.40
C PRO A 202 -11.49 -7.66 2.78
N ILE A 203 -11.74 -8.72 2.01
CA ILE A 203 -10.70 -9.58 1.43
C ILE A 203 -9.59 -8.68 0.93
N SER A 204 -8.47 -8.62 1.67
CA SER A 204 -7.37 -7.76 1.31
C SER A 204 -6.84 -8.36 0.02
N CYS A 205 -7.21 -7.79 -1.12
CA CYS A 205 -6.72 -8.19 -2.43
C CYS A 205 -5.19 -8.13 -2.36
N PRO A 206 -4.46 -9.26 -2.22
CA PRO A 206 -3.03 -9.19 -2.01
C PRO A 206 -2.39 -8.51 -3.22
N HIS A 207 -1.37 -7.67 -3.00
CA HIS A 207 -0.68 -7.03 -4.11
C HIS A 207 0.76 -6.65 -3.78
N ASN A 208 1.55 -6.47 -4.84
CA ASN A 208 2.91 -5.92 -4.81
C ASN A 208 3.05 -4.75 -5.82
N LEU A 209 1.96 -3.99 -6.00
CA LEU A 209 1.95 -2.84 -6.90
C LEU A 209 2.87 -1.74 -6.40
N ASP A 210 3.68 -1.21 -7.31
CA ASP A 210 4.47 -0.01 -7.07
C ASP A 210 3.59 1.23 -7.03
N ARG A 211 4.10 2.30 -6.41
CA ARG A 211 3.46 3.62 -6.52
C ARG A 211 3.62 4.14 -7.95
N SER A 212 2.57 4.76 -8.47
CA SER A 212 2.69 5.52 -9.70
C SER A 212 3.62 6.73 -9.46
N GLY A 213 4.56 6.92 -10.38
CA GLY A 213 5.49 8.06 -10.37
C GLY A 213 4.99 9.28 -11.15
N VAL A 214 3.79 9.19 -11.74
CA VAL A 214 3.19 10.29 -12.51
C VAL A 214 2.30 11.13 -11.60
N GLU A 215 2.39 12.45 -11.72
CA GLU A 215 1.53 13.36 -10.96
C GLU A 215 0.08 13.31 -11.42
N LYS A 216 -0.12 13.08 -12.73
CA LYS A 216 -1.45 13.08 -13.33
C LYS A 216 -1.54 12.13 -14.52
N PHE A 217 -2.49 11.20 -14.43
CA PHE A 217 -2.86 10.32 -15.53
C PHE A 217 -4.04 10.90 -16.31
N VAL A 218 -3.93 11.02 -17.65
CA VAL A 218 -4.92 11.72 -18.49
C VAL A 218 -5.25 10.99 -19.78
N GLY A 219 -6.50 11.12 -20.25
CA GLY A 219 -6.89 10.79 -21.63
C GLY A 219 -6.90 9.31 -21.99
N ARG A 220 -6.94 8.41 -21.00
CA ARG A 220 -6.87 6.95 -21.20
C ARG A 220 -8.09 6.19 -20.70
N ASP A 221 -9.18 6.87 -20.34
CA ASP A 221 -10.37 6.20 -19.79
C ASP A 221 -11.01 5.19 -20.76
N GLU A 222 -11.15 5.56 -22.04
CA GLU A 222 -11.64 4.65 -23.10
C GLU A 222 -10.73 3.42 -23.26
N VAL A 223 -9.41 3.63 -23.16
CA VAL A 223 -8.42 2.56 -23.27
C VAL A 223 -8.49 1.62 -22.07
N LEU A 224 -8.64 2.15 -20.86
CA LEU A 224 -8.85 1.36 -19.65
C LEU A 224 -10.13 0.54 -19.71
N ALA A 225 -11.23 1.11 -20.22
CA ALA A 225 -12.49 0.40 -20.42
C ALA A 225 -12.33 -0.75 -21.44
N THR A 226 -11.63 -0.49 -22.55
CA THR A 226 -11.33 -1.50 -23.58
C THR A 226 -10.46 -2.61 -23.01
N LEU A 227 -9.40 -2.27 -22.26
CA LEU A 227 -8.55 -3.22 -21.56
C LEU A 227 -9.36 -4.12 -20.62
N HIS A 228 -10.25 -3.53 -19.83
CA HIS A 228 -11.12 -4.28 -18.92
C HIS A 228 -11.98 -5.28 -19.68
N GLN A 229 -12.64 -4.83 -20.75
CA GLN A 229 -13.51 -5.68 -21.57
C GLN A 229 -12.73 -6.86 -22.17
N GLN A 230 -11.55 -6.61 -22.74
CA GLN A 230 -10.70 -7.66 -23.30
C GLN A 230 -10.30 -8.67 -22.22
N LEU A 231 -9.88 -8.21 -21.04
CA LEU A 231 -9.56 -9.09 -19.91
C LEU A 231 -10.78 -9.86 -19.37
N GLN A 232 -12.02 -9.41 -19.58
CA GLN A 232 -13.20 -10.23 -19.24
C GLN A 232 -13.47 -11.31 -20.29
N GLN A 233 -13.17 -11.04 -21.56
CA GLN A 233 -13.44 -11.95 -22.68
C GLN A 233 -12.32 -12.98 -22.91
N THR A 234 -11.08 -12.64 -22.54
CA THR A 234 -9.91 -13.51 -22.70
C THR A 234 -9.11 -13.62 -21.40
N GLU A 235 -8.17 -14.56 -21.37
CA GLU A 235 -7.26 -14.74 -20.24
C GLU A 235 -6.01 -13.87 -20.36
N GLN A 236 -5.59 -13.54 -21.59
CA GLN A 236 -4.31 -12.84 -21.84
C GLN A 236 -4.51 -11.64 -22.76
N VAL A 237 -4.04 -10.47 -22.29
CA VAL A 237 -4.02 -9.22 -23.06
C VAL A 237 -2.62 -8.63 -23.02
N ALA A 238 -2.10 -8.21 -24.17
CA ALA A 238 -0.84 -7.48 -24.27
C ALA A 238 -1.07 -6.03 -24.70
N ILE A 239 -0.64 -5.09 -23.86
CA ILE A 239 -0.52 -3.68 -24.22
C ILE A 239 0.74 -3.54 -25.07
N SER A 240 0.56 -3.19 -26.34
CA SER A 240 1.63 -2.92 -27.30
C SER A 240 1.55 -1.48 -27.81
N ALA A 241 2.68 -0.92 -28.24
CA ALA A 241 2.70 0.41 -28.81
C ALA A 241 2.52 0.31 -30.33
N VAL A 242 1.63 1.12 -30.92
CA VAL A 242 1.34 1.10 -32.37
C VAL A 242 2.62 1.24 -33.21
N ALA A 243 3.59 2.04 -32.74
CA ALA A 243 4.86 2.30 -33.41
C ALA A 243 6.10 1.78 -32.65
N GLY A 244 5.97 0.85 -31.71
CA GLY A 244 7.11 0.32 -30.93
C GLY A 244 7.77 1.34 -29.97
N MET A 245 7.19 2.53 -29.82
CA MET A 245 7.74 3.66 -29.09
C MET A 245 7.89 3.38 -27.57
N GLY A 246 9.02 3.80 -27.02
CA GLY A 246 9.22 3.97 -25.57
C GLY A 246 8.48 5.21 -25.06
N GLY A 247 8.12 5.25 -23.78
CA GLY A 247 7.54 6.45 -23.15
C GLY A 247 6.07 6.77 -23.49
N ILE A 248 5.35 5.90 -24.20
CA ILE A 248 3.93 6.07 -24.53
C ILE A 248 2.95 5.79 -23.36
N GLY A 249 3.47 5.21 -22.27
CA GLY A 249 2.72 4.93 -21.03
C GLY A 249 2.11 3.53 -20.92
N LYS A 250 2.70 2.48 -21.53
CA LYS A 250 2.19 1.09 -21.41
C LYS A 250 2.20 0.60 -19.96
N THR A 251 3.34 0.73 -19.30
CA THR A 251 3.55 0.40 -17.87
C THR A 251 2.59 1.19 -16.99
N GLU A 252 2.50 2.51 -17.21
CA GLU A 252 1.59 3.35 -16.43
C GLU A 252 0.11 2.97 -16.64
N LEU A 253 -0.31 2.67 -17.86
CA LEU A 253 -1.67 2.18 -18.14
C LEU A 253 -1.98 0.89 -17.38
N ALA A 254 -1.05 -0.07 -17.38
CA ALA A 254 -1.20 -1.32 -16.63
C ALA A 254 -1.27 -1.07 -15.12
N LEU A 255 -0.43 -0.16 -14.61
CA LEU A 255 -0.38 0.19 -13.19
C LEU A 255 -1.67 0.88 -12.73
N GLN A 256 -2.20 1.81 -13.52
CA GLN A 256 -3.48 2.50 -13.26
C GLN A 256 -4.66 1.52 -13.27
N TYR A 257 -4.67 0.59 -14.23
CA TYR A 257 -5.66 -0.48 -14.26
C TYR A 257 -5.60 -1.32 -12.99
N ALA A 258 -4.40 -1.76 -12.61
CA ALA A 258 -4.18 -2.58 -11.43
C ALA A 258 -4.60 -1.88 -10.12
N TRP A 259 -4.20 -0.62 -9.92
CA TRP A 259 -4.61 0.16 -8.74
C TRP A 259 -6.11 0.37 -8.66
N ARG A 260 -6.76 0.72 -9.79
CA ARG A 260 -8.22 0.91 -9.83
C ARG A 260 -8.96 -0.36 -9.41
N HIS A 261 -8.54 -1.51 -9.94
CA HIS A 261 -9.20 -2.78 -9.64
C HIS A 261 -8.82 -3.37 -8.28
N TRP A 262 -7.65 -3.03 -7.76
CA TRP A 262 -7.28 -3.32 -6.37
C TRP A 262 -8.21 -2.59 -5.40
N GLN A 263 -8.41 -1.28 -5.58
CA GLN A 263 -9.30 -0.47 -4.75
C GLN A 263 -10.77 -0.96 -4.81
N GLN A 264 -11.18 -1.47 -5.97
CA GLN A 264 -12.52 -2.04 -6.18
C GLN A 264 -12.67 -3.48 -5.68
N GLY A 265 -11.59 -4.14 -5.27
CA GLY A 265 -11.61 -5.56 -4.89
C GLY A 265 -11.96 -6.51 -6.04
N SER A 266 -11.70 -6.14 -7.29
CA SER A 266 -12.08 -6.94 -8.47
C SER A 266 -11.29 -8.24 -8.63
N TYR A 267 -10.13 -8.34 -7.98
CA TYR A 267 -9.22 -9.48 -8.03
C TYR A 267 -8.97 -10.07 -6.63
N PRO A 268 -9.96 -10.69 -5.97
CA PRO A 268 -9.82 -11.17 -4.60
C PRO A 268 -8.71 -12.21 -4.39
N GLY A 269 -8.28 -12.90 -5.46
CA GLY A 269 -7.12 -13.81 -5.45
C GLY A 269 -5.76 -13.10 -5.54
N GLY A 270 -5.76 -11.77 -5.76
CA GLY A 270 -4.60 -10.91 -5.73
C GLY A 270 -4.19 -10.33 -7.09
N ILE A 271 -3.33 -9.32 -7.01
CA ILE A 271 -2.65 -8.69 -8.14
C ILE A 271 -1.14 -8.90 -8.00
N CYS A 272 -0.57 -9.72 -8.87
CA CYS A 272 0.85 -10.08 -8.90
C CYS A 272 1.53 -9.33 -10.05
N TRP A 273 2.31 -8.31 -9.71
CA TRP A 273 3.09 -7.51 -10.66
C TRP A 273 4.53 -8.02 -10.75
N LEU A 274 4.99 -8.28 -11.97
CA LEU A 274 6.27 -8.92 -12.27
C LEU A 274 7.05 -8.05 -13.25
N ARG A 275 8.32 -7.78 -12.94
CA ARG A 275 9.23 -7.00 -13.82
C ARG A 275 10.04 -7.99 -14.65
N ALA A 276 9.68 -8.19 -15.90
CA ALA A 276 10.21 -9.29 -16.72
C ALA A 276 11.72 -9.19 -17.03
N GLN A 277 12.33 -8.01 -16.82
CA GLN A 277 13.76 -7.78 -17.08
C GLN A 277 14.63 -7.64 -15.83
N GLU A 278 14.03 -7.54 -14.65
CA GLU A 278 14.80 -7.32 -13.41
C GLU A 278 15.23 -8.65 -12.76
N ALA A 279 14.43 -9.70 -12.93
CA ALA A 279 14.69 -11.03 -12.40
C ALA A 279 13.89 -12.10 -13.16
N GLU A 280 14.23 -13.37 -12.95
CA GLU A 280 13.44 -14.49 -13.45
C GLU A 280 11.98 -14.42 -12.97
N VAL A 281 11.05 -14.63 -13.89
CA VAL A 281 9.61 -14.47 -13.66
C VAL A 281 9.11 -15.50 -12.64
N GLU A 282 9.60 -16.73 -12.74
CA GLU A 282 9.32 -17.84 -11.82
C GLU A 282 9.68 -17.49 -10.38
N ALA A 283 10.89 -16.97 -10.17
CA ALA A 283 11.38 -16.60 -8.85
C ALA A 283 10.53 -15.46 -8.23
N GLN A 284 10.11 -14.48 -9.03
CA GLN A 284 9.23 -13.40 -8.59
C GLN A 284 7.85 -13.93 -8.18
N ILE A 285 7.26 -14.86 -8.95
CA ILE A 285 5.96 -15.48 -8.62
C ILE A 285 6.05 -16.26 -7.31
N ILE A 286 7.10 -17.06 -7.13
CA ILE A 286 7.33 -17.82 -5.89
C ILE A 286 7.50 -16.88 -4.69
N SER A 287 8.26 -15.80 -4.86
CA SER A 287 8.45 -14.77 -3.83
C SER A 287 7.12 -14.08 -3.46
N TYR A 288 6.29 -13.75 -4.45
CA TYR A 288 4.95 -13.20 -4.22
C TYR A 288 4.07 -14.18 -3.46
N ALA A 289 4.02 -15.45 -3.88
CA ALA A 289 3.21 -16.48 -3.23
C ALA A 289 3.60 -16.66 -1.76
N ARG A 290 4.91 -16.67 -1.45
CA ARG A 290 5.40 -16.74 -0.07
C ARG A 290 5.05 -15.49 0.74
N SER A 291 5.35 -14.30 0.22
CA SER A 291 5.28 -13.05 1.01
C SER A 291 3.88 -12.43 1.07
N LYS A 292 3.08 -12.53 0.01
CA LYS A 292 1.76 -11.89 -0.10
C LYS A 292 0.60 -12.86 0.11
N LEU A 293 0.80 -14.15 -0.20
CA LEU A 293 -0.22 -15.19 0.00
C LEU A 293 0.08 -16.10 1.20
N SER A 294 1.23 -15.92 1.86
CA SER A 294 1.69 -16.76 2.97
C SER A 294 1.74 -18.25 2.61
N LEU A 295 2.03 -18.56 1.34
CA LEU A 295 2.13 -19.92 0.86
C LEU A 295 3.42 -20.58 1.37
N GLN A 296 3.28 -21.67 2.12
CA GLN A 296 4.41 -22.51 2.52
C GLN A 296 4.68 -23.55 1.45
N LEU A 297 5.88 -23.49 0.87
CA LEU A 297 6.33 -24.45 -0.12
C LEU A 297 6.98 -25.66 0.59
N PRO A 298 6.61 -26.90 0.22
CA PRO A 298 7.25 -28.10 0.74
C PRO A 298 8.76 -28.11 0.44
N GLU A 299 9.57 -28.59 1.39
CA GLU A 299 11.03 -28.64 1.25
C GLU A 299 11.49 -29.64 0.18
N GLU A 300 10.63 -30.57 -0.20
CA GLU A 300 10.88 -31.59 -1.21
C GLU A 300 10.91 -31.00 -2.63
N LEU A 301 10.28 -29.85 -2.88
CA LEU A 301 10.27 -29.20 -4.20
C LEU A 301 11.63 -28.55 -4.47
N LYS A 302 12.46 -29.16 -5.32
CA LYS A 302 13.85 -28.75 -5.53
C LYS A 302 14.02 -27.80 -6.71
N THR A 303 13.14 -27.87 -7.71
CA THR A 303 13.24 -27.07 -8.94
C THR A 303 12.31 -25.85 -8.90
N LEU A 304 12.67 -24.78 -9.62
CA LEU A 304 11.79 -23.61 -9.77
C LEU A 304 10.46 -23.99 -10.45
N GLU A 305 10.49 -24.91 -11.40
CA GLU A 305 9.33 -25.39 -12.13
C GLU A 305 8.32 -26.09 -11.21
N GLU A 306 8.79 -27.00 -10.35
CA GLU A 306 7.95 -27.67 -9.34
C GLU A 306 7.35 -26.66 -8.35
N GLN A 307 8.16 -25.72 -7.88
CA GLN A 307 7.73 -24.68 -6.94
C GLN A 307 6.70 -23.74 -7.57
N LEU A 308 6.90 -23.34 -8.82
CA LEU A 308 5.97 -22.52 -9.59
C LEU A 308 4.64 -23.25 -9.81
N ALA A 309 4.69 -24.50 -10.25
CA ALA A 309 3.49 -25.32 -10.44
C ALA A 309 2.69 -25.47 -9.13
N TYR A 310 3.39 -25.68 -8.00
CA TYR A 310 2.77 -25.71 -6.68
C TYR A 310 2.11 -24.37 -6.32
N CYS A 311 2.77 -23.24 -6.61
CA CYS A 311 2.21 -21.91 -6.38
C CYS A 311 0.92 -21.71 -7.18
N TRP A 312 0.89 -22.06 -8.46
CA TRP A 312 -0.32 -21.92 -9.28
C TRP A 312 -1.46 -22.84 -8.82
N GLN A 313 -1.15 -24.08 -8.43
CA GLN A 313 -2.15 -25.04 -7.95
C GLN A 313 -2.78 -24.61 -6.61
N ARG A 314 -1.97 -23.99 -5.73
CA ARG A 314 -2.39 -23.57 -4.38
C ARG A 314 -2.66 -22.07 -4.28
N TRP A 315 -2.77 -21.39 -5.42
CA TRP A 315 -3.10 -19.98 -5.44
C TRP A 315 -4.46 -19.76 -4.76
N ARG A 316 -4.59 -18.65 -4.04
CA ARG A 316 -5.81 -18.31 -3.31
C ARG A 316 -7.03 -18.29 -4.25
N GLU A 317 -8.19 -18.67 -3.74
CA GLU A 317 -9.45 -18.56 -4.47
C GLU A 317 -9.76 -17.11 -4.92
N GLY A 318 -10.52 -16.99 -6.00
CA GLY A 318 -10.94 -15.71 -6.57
C GLY A 318 -10.22 -15.36 -7.87
N LYS A 319 -10.65 -14.27 -8.52
CA LYS A 319 -9.98 -13.74 -9.72
C LYS A 319 -8.60 -13.21 -9.35
N VAL A 320 -7.62 -13.47 -10.20
CA VAL A 320 -6.21 -13.08 -10.05
C VAL A 320 -5.79 -12.26 -11.27
N LEU A 321 -5.08 -11.16 -11.05
CA LEU A 321 -4.41 -10.42 -12.12
C LEU A 321 -2.90 -10.65 -12.01
N VAL A 322 -2.28 -11.21 -13.04
CA VAL A 322 -0.83 -11.32 -13.20
C VAL A 322 -0.41 -10.27 -14.22
N VAL A 323 0.45 -9.33 -13.84
CA VAL A 323 0.98 -8.31 -14.73
C VAL A 323 2.44 -8.62 -15.01
N LEU A 324 2.81 -8.80 -16.28
CA LEU A 324 4.20 -8.94 -16.72
C LEU A 324 4.61 -7.67 -17.46
N ASP A 325 5.43 -6.86 -16.80
CA ASP A 325 5.86 -5.56 -17.31
C ASP A 325 7.21 -5.65 -18.03
N ASP A 326 7.30 -4.97 -19.17
CA ASP A 326 8.46 -4.82 -20.04
C ASP A 326 9.01 -6.13 -20.64
N VAL A 327 8.11 -7.02 -21.08
CA VAL A 327 8.45 -8.29 -21.74
C VAL A 327 9.10 -8.02 -23.10
N ARG A 328 10.34 -8.48 -23.29
CA ARG A 328 11.06 -8.40 -24.58
C ARG A 328 10.84 -9.60 -25.50
N ASP A 329 10.71 -10.78 -24.89
CA ASP A 329 10.54 -12.04 -25.60
C ASP A 329 9.49 -12.87 -24.86
N TYR A 330 8.31 -12.97 -25.45
CA TYR A 330 7.20 -13.76 -24.91
C TYR A 330 7.53 -15.26 -24.85
N GLY A 331 8.39 -15.77 -25.73
CA GLY A 331 8.80 -17.17 -25.76
C GLY A 331 9.53 -17.60 -24.48
N LEU A 332 10.31 -16.69 -23.88
CA LEU A 332 11.07 -16.95 -22.65
C LEU A 332 10.20 -17.00 -21.39
N ILE A 333 9.06 -16.31 -21.36
CA ILE A 333 8.19 -16.24 -20.19
C ILE A 333 6.98 -17.17 -20.27
N LYS A 334 6.75 -17.80 -21.44
CA LYS A 334 5.53 -18.56 -21.72
C LYS A 334 5.34 -19.75 -20.77
N SER A 335 6.43 -20.41 -20.38
CA SER A 335 6.44 -21.51 -19.41
C SER A 335 6.11 -21.08 -17.98
N SER A 336 6.32 -19.81 -17.66
CA SER A 336 6.11 -19.25 -16.32
C SER A 336 4.67 -18.78 -16.08
N LEU A 337 3.87 -18.67 -17.15
CA LEU A 337 2.50 -18.17 -17.10
C LEU A 337 1.58 -19.09 -16.28
N PRO A 338 0.52 -18.52 -15.66
CA PRO A 338 -0.49 -19.34 -14.98
C PRO A 338 -1.19 -20.30 -15.97
N PRO A 339 -1.78 -21.39 -15.46
CA PRO A 339 -2.60 -22.27 -16.29
C PRO A 339 -3.77 -21.50 -16.91
N SER A 340 -4.21 -21.94 -18.10
CA SER A 340 -5.40 -21.41 -18.78
C SER A 340 -6.67 -21.77 -18.02
N GLU A 341 -6.96 -21.00 -16.98
CA GLU A 341 -8.16 -21.06 -16.17
C GLU A 341 -8.83 -19.68 -16.12
N PRO A 342 -10.17 -19.58 -16.15
CA PRO A 342 -10.89 -18.31 -16.14
C PRO A 342 -10.59 -17.38 -14.96
N LYS A 343 -10.05 -17.93 -13.85
CA LYS A 343 -9.68 -17.16 -12.67
C LYS A 343 -8.42 -16.32 -12.88
N PHE A 344 -7.51 -16.73 -13.76
CA PHE A 344 -6.27 -16.02 -14.03
C PHE A 344 -6.43 -15.07 -15.22
N LYS A 345 -6.06 -13.81 -15.01
CA LYS A 345 -5.98 -12.78 -16.03
C LYS A 345 -4.54 -12.32 -16.14
N VAL A 346 -3.97 -12.35 -17.34
CA VAL A 346 -2.59 -11.99 -17.63
C VAL A 346 -2.59 -10.70 -18.44
N LEU A 347 -1.92 -9.68 -17.91
CA LEU A 347 -1.69 -8.42 -18.57
C LEU A 347 -0.21 -8.27 -18.87
N ILE A 348 0.15 -8.11 -20.14
CA ILE A 348 1.54 -8.02 -20.57
C ILE A 348 1.80 -6.61 -21.11
N THR A 349 2.89 -5.97 -20.73
CA THR A 349 3.40 -4.80 -21.47
C THR A 349 4.61 -5.23 -22.28
N THR A 350 4.61 -4.94 -23.58
CA THR A 350 5.67 -5.39 -24.48
C THR A 350 5.84 -4.44 -25.66
N ARG A 351 7.00 -4.52 -26.32
CA ARG A 351 7.23 -3.91 -27.64
C ARG A 351 6.97 -4.91 -28.77
N GLU A 352 6.83 -6.19 -28.47
CA GLU A 352 6.51 -7.21 -29.45
C GLU A 352 5.07 -7.05 -29.98
N LYS A 353 4.87 -7.48 -31.22
CA LYS A 353 3.55 -7.61 -31.82
C LYS A 353 3.07 -9.04 -31.60
N LEU A 354 2.52 -9.29 -30.42
CA LEU A 354 1.95 -10.59 -30.08
C LEU A 354 0.63 -10.83 -30.80
N GLY A 355 0.36 -12.09 -31.12
CA GLY A 355 -0.88 -12.58 -31.70
C GLY A 355 -1.53 -13.67 -30.84
N ALA A 356 -2.56 -14.32 -31.38
CA ALA A 356 -3.30 -15.36 -30.66
C ALA A 356 -2.35 -16.41 -30.03
N PRO A 357 -2.57 -16.82 -28.77
CA PRO A 357 -3.77 -16.58 -27.95
C PRO A 357 -3.82 -15.22 -27.21
N VAL A 358 -2.79 -14.39 -27.34
CA VAL A 358 -2.72 -13.09 -26.67
C VAL A 358 -3.51 -12.05 -27.46
N VAL A 359 -4.48 -11.40 -26.83
CA VAL A 359 -5.21 -10.29 -27.45
C VAL A 359 -4.36 -9.04 -27.36
N ARG A 360 -4.17 -8.36 -28.49
CA ARG A 360 -3.39 -7.12 -28.54
C ARG A 360 -4.28 -5.90 -28.24
N LEU A 361 -3.82 -5.07 -27.32
CA LEU A 361 -4.33 -3.72 -27.09
C LEU A 361 -3.29 -2.71 -27.58
N ASP A 362 -3.63 -2.03 -28.66
CA ASP A 362 -2.76 -1.01 -29.25
C ASP A 362 -2.90 0.33 -28.52
N LEU A 363 -1.79 0.77 -27.92
CA LEU A 363 -1.69 2.06 -27.26
C LEU A 363 -1.07 3.08 -28.23
N ASP A 364 -1.82 4.15 -28.46
CA ASP A 364 -1.40 5.29 -29.29
C ASP A 364 -0.94 6.47 -28.41
N VAL A 365 -0.37 7.52 -29.01
CA VAL A 365 0.01 8.76 -28.32
C VAL A 365 -1.21 9.47 -27.71
N LEU A 366 -0.99 10.48 -26.86
CA LEU A 366 -2.10 11.22 -26.28
C LEU A 366 -2.84 12.03 -27.35
N LYS A 367 -4.18 12.08 -27.24
CA LYS A 367 -4.98 13.05 -28.00
C LYS A 367 -4.53 14.47 -27.63
N PRO A 368 -4.59 15.47 -28.53
CA PRO A 368 -4.06 16.81 -28.28
C PRO A 368 -4.59 17.48 -26.99
N LEU A 369 -5.87 17.31 -26.67
CA LEU A 369 -6.46 17.85 -25.44
C LEU A 369 -5.89 17.19 -24.18
N ALA A 370 -5.64 15.87 -24.21
CA ALA A 370 -5.04 15.16 -23.09
C ALA A 370 -3.57 15.55 -22.91
N ALA A 371 -2.81 15.70 -24.00
CA ALA A 371 -1.43 16.18 -23.95
C ALA A 371 -1.32 17.59 -23.33
N MET A 372 -2.24 18.49 -23.72
CA MET A 372 -2.34 19.83 -23.11
C MET A 372 -2.70 19.75 -21.63
N ALA A 373 -3.62 18.86 -21.24
CA ALA A 373 -4.01 18.68 -19.84
C ALA A 373 -2.88 18.13 -18.96
N LEU A 374 -2.01 17.28 -19.52
CA LEU A 374 -0.79 16.80 -18.87
C LEU A 374 0.24 17.92 -18.72
N LEU A 375 0.52 18.66 -19.80
CA LEU A 375 1.45 19.79 -19.72
C LEU A 375 0.97 20.82 -18.70
N GLN A 376 -0.32 21.14 -18.69
CA GLN A 376 -0.93 22.08 -17.74
C GLN A 376 -0.76 21.63 -16.27
N SER A 377 -0.83 20.33 -15.99
CA SER A 377 -0.64 19.87 -14.60
C SER A 377 0.78 20.03 -14.11
N LEU A 378 1.76 20.05 -15.02
CA LEU A 378 3.18 20.19 -14.68
C LEU A 378 3.58 21.66 -14.56
N VAL A 379 3.24 22.49 -15.55
CA VAL A 379 3.70 23.89 -15.62
C VAL A 379 2.75 24.91 -14.98
N GLY A 380 1.57 24.44 -14.54
CA GLY A 380 0.51 25.30 -14.00
C GLY A 380 -0.36 25.97 -15.06
N ARG A 381 -1.59 26.29 -14.66
CA ARG A 381 -2.61 26.86 -15.57
C ARG A 381 -2.27 28.25 -16.06
N GLU A 382 -1.71 29.10 -15.21
CA GLU A 382 -1.45 30.51 -15.52
C GLU A 382 -0.42 30.66 -16.65
N ARG A 383 0.73 30.00 -16.51
CA ARG A 383 1.80 30.01 -17.51
C ARG A 383 1.36 29.47 -18.86
N LEU A 384 0.57 28.39 -18.86
CA LEU A 384 0.03 27.84 -20.09
C LEU A 384 -0.96 28.80 -20.78
N LEU A 385 -1.74 29.57 -20.02
CA LEU A 385 -2.67 30.58 -20.55
C LEU A 385 -1.98 31.83 -21.10
N GLN A 386 -0.75 32.12 -20.68
CA GLN A 386 0.06 33.22 -21.24
C GLN A 386 0.54 32.88 -22.67
N GLU A 387 0.83 31.60 -22.95
CA GLU A 387 1.37 31.15 -24.25
C GLU A 387 0.59 29.96 -24.87
N PRO A 388 -0.74 30.04 -25.07
CA PRO A 388 -1.57 28.87 -25.39
C PRO A 388 -1.27 28.28 -26.77
N LEU A 389 -0.93 29.11 -27.76
CA LEU A 389 -0.56 28.65 -29.10
C LEU A 389 0.81 27.97 -29.10
N VAL A 390 1.74 28.44 -28.27
CA VAL A 390 3.08 27.86 -28.13
C VAL A 390 3.01 26.53 -27.40
N ALA A 391 2.25 26.44 -26.31
CA ALA A 391 1.98 25.19 -25.60
C ALA A 391 1.47 24.11 -26.56
N ARG A 392 0.53 24.44 -27.46
CA ARG A 392 0.03 23.51 -28.48
C ARG A 392 1.12 23.07 -29.46
N LYS A 393 1.99 23.98 -29.90
CA LYS A 393 3.13 23.67 -30.76
C LYS A 393 4.13 22.77 -30.03
N LEU A 394 4.39 23.02 -28.75
CA LEU A 394 5.30 22.24 -27.92
C LEU A 394 4.78 20.81 -27.76
N CYS A 395 3.50 20.61 -27.39
CA CYS A 395 2.90 19.27 -27.32
C CYS A 395 3.00 18.52 -28.65
N LYS A 396 2.75 19.22 -29.77
CA LYS A 396 2.87 18.62 -31.11
C LYS A 396 4.32 18.25 -31.43
N TRP A 397 5.28 19.10 -31.06
CA TRP A 397 6.70 18.87 -31.31
C TRP A 397 7.20 17.65 -30.53
N LEU A 398 6.75 17.49 -29.29
CA LEU A 398 7.01 16.31 -28.45
C LEU A 398 6.23 15.05 -28.87
N GLY A 399 5.56 15.09 -30.04
CA GLY A 399 4.82 13.96 -30.59
C GLY A 399 3.63 13.51 -29.73
N TYR A 400 3.16 14.35 -28.80
CA TYR A 400 2.14 14.00 -27.81
C TYR A 400 2.48 12.76 -26.96
N LEU A 401 3.78 12.46 -26.80
CA LEU A 401 4.24 11.37 -25.93
C LEU A 401 4.22 11.81 -24.46
N PRO A 402 3.59 11.04 -23.55
CA PRO A 402 3.56 11.35 -22.13
C PRO A 402 4.95 11.61 -21.54
N LEU A 403 5.93 10.76 -21.83
CA LEU A 403 7.27 10.91 -21.29
C LEU A 403 7.95 12.22 -21.71
N GLY A 404 7.86 12.59 -23.00
CA GLY A 404 8.44 13.84 -23.48
C GLY A 404 7.77 15.07 -22.85
N LEU A 405 6.45 15.01 -22.64
CA LEU A 405 5.70 16.05 -21.95
C LEU A 405 6.07 16.14 -20.47
N GLU A 406 6.29 15.01 -19.79
CA GLU A 406 6.73 15.01 -18.39
C GLU A 406 8.11 15.59 -18.20
N LEU A 407 9.09 15.15 -19.01
CA LEU A 407 10.46 15.65 -18.92
C LEU A 407 10.53 17.16 -19.15
N VAL A 408 9.91 17.64 -20.24
CA VAL A 408 9.92 19.07 -20.57
C VAL A 408 9.06 19.88 -19.59
N GLY A 409 7.91 19.35 -19.18
CA GLY A 409 7.01 20.02 -18.25
C GLY A 409 7.63 20.18 -16.87
N ARG A 410 8.33 19.16 -16.34
CA ARG A 410 9.06 19.25 -15.07
C ARG A 410 10.21 20.24 -15.15
N TYR A 411 11.01 20.20 -16.22
CA TYR A 411 12.08 21.18 -16.43
C TYR A 411 11.53 22.61 -16.44
N LEU A 412 10.43 22.85 -17.16
CA LEU A 412 9.77 24.14 -17.15
C LEU A 412 9.28 24.52 -15.75
N ALA A 413 8.73 23.58 -14.99
CA ALA A 413 8.28 23.83 -13.62
C ALA A 413 9.42 24.25 -12.68
N GLU A 414 10.63 23.70 -12.88
CA GLU A 414 11.84 24.08 -12.12
C GLU A 414 12.42 25.43 -12.58
N GLU A 415 12.40 25.70 -13.89
CA GLU A 415 12.89 26.94 -14.50
C GLU A 415 11.74 27.95 -14.69
N GLU A 416 11.32 28.60 -13.59
CA GLU A 416 10.15 29.51 -13.58
C GLU A 416 10.25 30.67 -14.60
N ASP A 417 11.46 31.18 -14.85
CA ASP A 417 11.71 32.31 -15.76
C ASP A 417 11.75 31.93 -17.25
N LEU A 418 11.77 30.62 -17.58
CA LEU A 418 11.93 30.16 -18.96
C LEU A 418 10.58 30.11 -19.71
N SER A 419 10.37 30.93 -20.73
CA SER A 419 9.11 30.86 -21.50
C SER A 419 8.92 29.53 -22.26
N LEU A 420 7.66 29.18 -22.57
CA LEU A 420 7.37 28.01 -23.39
C LEU A 420 7.97 28.16 -24.80
N GLU A 421 8.01 29.38 -25.32
CA GLU A 421 8.60 29.71 -26.61
C GLU A 421 10.11 29.53 -26.62
N ALA A 422 10.80 29.96 -25.56
CA ALA A 422 12.23 29.75 -25.41
C ALA A 422 12.55 28.25 -25.32
N MET A 423 11.79 27.49 -24.54
CA MET A 423 11.94 26.03 -24.46
C MET A 423 11.73 25.35 -25.81
N LEU A 424 10.65 25.68 -26.53
CA LEU A 424 10.41 25.14 -27.86
C LEU A 424 11.55 25.47 -28.84
N SER A 425 12.11 26.68 -28.74
CA SER A 425 13.25 27.09 -29.56
C SER A 425 14.53 26.30 -29.22
N ARG A 426 14.81 26.05 -27.93
CA ARG A 426 15.93 25.21 -27.48
C ARG A 426 15.82 23.79 -28.02
N LEU A 427 14.65 23.17 -27.87
CA LEU A 427 14.34 21.83 -28.40
C LEU A 427 14.54 21.75 -29.92
N GLN A 428 14.09 22.77 -30.66
CA GLN A 428 14.27 22.84 -32.11
C GLN A 428 15.72 23.01 -32.53
N ALA A 429 16.53 23.77 -31.78
CA ALA A 429 17.94 23.96 -32.06
C ALA A 429 18.77 22.68 -31.81
N GLN A 430 18.52 21.97 -30.70
CA GLN A 430 19.21 20.72 -30.37
C GLN A 430 18.78 19.55 -31.27
N GLY A 431 17.52 19.51 -31.70
CA GLY A 431 17.03 18.52 -32.67
C GLY A 431 17.77 18.49 -34.01
N VAL A 432 18.61 19.50 -34.31
CA VAL A 432 19.47 19.58 -35.50
C VAL A 432 20.84 18.91 -35.30
N GLN A 433 21.29 18.68 -34.06
CA GLN A 433 22.65 18.18 -33.73
C GLN A 433 22.72 16.70 -33.30
N ASN A 434 21.59 16.00 -33.34
CA ASN A 434 21.34 14.80 -32.53
C ASN A 434 22.32 13.61 -32.77
N ARG A 435 23.12 13.29 -31.74
CA ARG A 435 24.05 12.13 -31.66
C ARG A 435 23.39 10.90 -30.99
N ALA A 436 22.34 11.09 -30.18
CA ALA A 436 21.62 10.01 -29.50
C ALA A 436 20.85 9.07 -30.46
N LEU A 437 20.50 9.56 -31.66
CA LEU A 437 19.88 8.74 -32.72
C LEU A 437 20.81 7.67 -33.31
N ALA A 438 22.14 7.77 -33.09
CA ALA A 438 23.11 6.81 -33.60
C ALA A 438 23.20 5.52 -32.76
N LEU A 439 22.67 5.50 -31.54
CA LEU A 439 22.76 4.34 -30.63
C LEU A 439 21.61 3.33 -30.81
N HIS A 440 20.58 3.66 -31.59
CA HIS A 440 19.39 2.81 -31.82
C HIS A 440 19.04 2.67 -33.31
N SER A 441 20.01 2.72 -34.21
CA SER A 441 19.79 2.60 -35.66
C SER A 441 19.86 1.15 -36.14
N HIS A 442 18.81 0.37 -35.89
CA HIS A 442 18.46 -0.80 -36.69
C HIS A 442 16.93 -0.96 -36.76
N ASP A 443 16.24 0.02 -37.35
CA ASP A 443 15.15 -0.16 -38.33
C ASP A 443 14.33 1.13 -38.53
N ALA A 444 13.92 1.35 -39.77
CA ALA A 444 12.88 2.26 -40.27
C ALA A 444 12.71 3.65 -39.61
N GLY A 445 13.17 4.69 -40.32
CA GLY A 445 12.66 6.08 -40.26
C GLY A 445 12.23 6.63 -38.90
N ILE A 446 13.17 7.25 -38.17
CA ILE A 446 12.94 7.87 -36.86
C ILE A 446 11.77 8.86 -36.92
N SER A 447 10.73 8.60 -36.13
CA SER A 447 9.52 9.43 -36.06
C SER A 447 9.82 10.77 -35.36
N THR A 448 8.98 11.78 -35.58
CA THR A 448 9.05 13.06 -34.85
C THR A 448 8.91 12.89 -33.33
N ALA A 449 8.21 11.83 -32.90
CA ALA A 449 8.00 11.51 -31.51
C ALA A 449 9.28 10.97 -30.84
N ASP A 450 10.03 10.11 -31.53
CA ASP A 450 11.33 9.60 -31.05
C ASP A 450 12.36 10.73 -30.93
N ARG A 451 12.35 11.68 -31.89
CA ARG A 451 13.19 12.89 -31.81
C ARG A 451 12.82 13.77 -30.62
N GLY A 452 11.52 13.91 -30.34
CA GLY A 452 11.02 14.72 -29.23
C GLY A 452 11.44 14.17 -27.87
N VAL A 453 11.37 12.85 -27.67
CA VAL A 453 11.82 12.20 -26.44
C VAL A 453 13.34 12.19 -26.33
N ALA A 454 14.08 11.91 -27.41
CA ALA A 454 15.54 11.97 -27.39
C ALA A 454 16.06 13.37 -27.03
N ALA A 455 15.48 14.43 -27.60
CA ALA A 455 15.83 15.80 -27.25
C ALA A 455 15.44 16.16 -25.81
N ALA A 456 14.29 15.68 -25.32
CA ALA A 456 13.90 15.87 -23.92
C ALA A 456 14.86 15.15 -22.94
N PHE A 457 15.37 13.97 -23.31
CA PHE A 457 16.41 13.27 -22.55
C PHE A 457 17.73 14.04 -22.57
N GLU A 458 18.23 14.46 -23.74
CA GLU A 458 19.49 15.23 -23.85
C GLU A 458 19.45 16.50 -22.98
N LEU A 459 18.34 17.25 -22.98
CA LEU A 459 18.15 18.42 -22.10
C LEU A 459 18.22 18.06 -20.60
N SER A 460 17.63 16.92 -20.20
CA SER A 460 17.66 16.49 -18.80
C SER A 460 19.07 16.09 -18.31
N TRP A 461 19.94 15.63 -19.23
CA TRP A 461 21.32 15.24 -18.92
C TRP A 461 22.31 16.40 -18.91
N GLU A 462 22.05 17.50 -19.62
CA GLU A 462 22.91 18.71 -19.57
C GLU A 462 22.81 19.46 -18.23
N THR A 463 21.81 19.15 -17.40
CA THR A 463 21.55 19.75 -16.08
C THR A 463 21.89 18.87 -14.88
N LEU A 464 22.38 17.64 -15.09
CA LEU A 464 22.98 16.77 -14.06
C LEU A 464 24.51 16.81 -14.18
#